data_AF-A0A537WRG0-F1
#
_entry.id   AF-A0A537WRG0-F1
#
_cell.length_a   1.000
_cell.length_b   1.000
_cell.length_c   1.000
_cell.angle_alpha   90.00
_cell.angle_beta   90.00
_cell.angle_gamma   90.00
#
_symmetry.space_group_name_H-M   'P 1'
#
loop_
_entity.id
_entity.type
_entity.pdbx_description
1 polymer ?
#
loop_
_entity_poly.entity_id
_entity_poly.type
_entity_poly.pdbx_seq_one_letter_code
_entity_poly.pdbx_strand_id
1 'polypeptide(L)'
;MLEFSEQLVNQLNERSRRDLVGAFQREVEETEQQIGKIQTQLTTYRIQQKMLDPKSAATGPLELLAQMTAQQTNARAQLAELTRNSPNSPQIPLIQTRIASLDKLINEQRTKITGDSDSVATALTEYERLDVQKLLAEKTLASALVSLESAKLEAQKQQLYLETIAQPNLADYPLYPKRAISFATVVVSCLLAYGIAWLLIASVREHASA
;
A
#
# COMPACT_ATOMS: atom_id res chain seq x y z
N MET A 1 -21.53 -30.45 21.47
CA MET A 1 -22.10 -29.39 20.61
C MET A 1 -21.33 -28.08 20.71
N LEU A 2 -20.91 -27.63 21.90
CA LEU A 2 -20.11 -26.40 22.05
C LEU A 2 -18.69 -26.50 21.45
N GLU A 3 -17.97 -27.60 21.70
CA GLU A 3 -16.62 -27.82 21.14
C GLU A 3 -16.57 -27.80 19.60
N PHE A 4 -17.59 -28.32 18.94
CA PHE A 4 -17.64 -28.37 17.47
C PHE A 4 -17.85 -26.97 16.87
N SER A 5 -18.69 -26.15 17.51
CA SER A 5 -18.86 -24.74 17.12
C SER A 5 -17.60 -23.92 17.39
N GLU A 6 -16.90 -24.18 18.49
CA GLU A 6 -15.63 -23.52 18.83
C GLU A 6 -14.50 -23.87 17.85
N GLN A 7 -14.35 -25.16 17.50
CA GLN A 7 -13.40 -25.60 16.47
C GLN A 7 -13.71 -24.99 15.10
N LEU A 8 -14.98 -24.92 14.70
CA LEU A 8 -15.36 -24.32 13.43
C LEU A 8 -15.04 -22.82 13.38
N VAL A 9 -15.34 -22.09 14.46
CA VAL A 9 -15.03 -20.65 14.57
C VAL A 9 -13.52 -20.41 14.54
N ASN A 10 -12.73 -21.22 15.24
CA ASN A 10 -11.27 -21.13 15.22
C ASN A 10 -10.72 -21.41 13.82
N GLN A 11 -11.22 -22.44 13.13
CA GLN A 11 -10.81 -22.76 11.77
C GLN A 11 -11.16 -21.65 10.78
N LEU A 12 -12.33 -21.02 10.95
CA LEU A 12 -12.78 -19.92 10.09
C LEU A 12 -11.97 -18.64 10.32
N ASN A 13 -11.63 -18.32 11.58
CA ASN A 13 -10.74 -17.21 11.92
C ASN A 13 -9.33 -17.42 11.37
N GLU A 14 -8.77 -18.61 11.54
CA GLU A 14 -7.44 -18.97 11.01
C GLU A 14 -7.37 -18.90 9.48
N ARG A 15 -8.45 -19.29 8.81
CA ARG A 15 -8.57 -19.17 7.35
C ARG A 15 -8.67 -17.70 6.93
N SER A 16 -9.61 -16.95 7.52
CA SER A 16 -9.82 -15.53 7.21
C SER A 16 -8.54 -14.71 7.34
N ARG A 17 -7.75 -15.00 8.38
CA ARG A 17 -6.45 -14.37 8.64
C ARG A 17 -5.40 -14.67 7.57
N ARG A 18 -5.27 -15.94 7.18
CA ARG A 18 -4.36 -16.34 6.09
C ARG A 18 -4.78 -15.71 4.76
N ASP A 19 -6.08 -15.66 4.50
CA ASP A 19 -6.64 -15.05 3.30
C ASP A 19 -6.35 -13.53 3.26
N LEU A 20 -6.45 -12.84 4.40
CA LEU A 20 -6.16 -11.41 4.53
C LEU A 20 -4.67 -11.08 4.34
N VAL A 21 -3.76 -11.82 4.98
CA VAL A 21 -2.31 -11.66 4.76
C VAL A 21 -1.96 -11.97 3.29
N GLY A 22 -2.55 -13.02 2.72
CA GLY A 22 -2.38 -13.39 1.32
C GLY A 22 -2.95 -12.38 0.33
N ALA A 23 -3.97 -11.59 0.72
CA ALA A 23 -4.48 -10.49 -0.09
C ALA A 23 -3.47 -9.33 -0.16
N PHE A 24 -2.92 -8.89 0.99
CA PHE A 24 -1.91 -7.83 1.01
C PHE A 24 -0.59 -8.25 0.36
N GLN A 25 -0.21 -9.52 0.46
CA GLN A 25 0.97 -10.04 -0.24
C GLN A 25 0.80 -9.95 -1.76
N ARG A 26 -0.39 -10.30 -2.28
CA ARG A 26 -0.71 -10.15 -3.70
C ARG A 26 -0.73 -8.68 -4.14
N GLU A 27 -1.26 -7.79 -3.32
CA GLU A 27 -1.26 -6.34 -3.60
C GLU A 27 0.17 -5.78 -3.73
N VAL A 28 1.10 -6.22 -2.88
CA VAL A 28 2.52 -5.88 -2.99
C VAL A 28 3.10 -6.39 -4.31
N GLU A 29 2.91 -7.67 -4.63
CA GLU A 29 3.42 -8.28 -5.87
C GLU A 29 2.86 -7.59 -7.13
N GLU A 30 1.56 -7.27 -7.15
CA GLU A 30 0.92 -6.55 -8.25
C GLU A 30 1.52 -5.14 -8.42
N THR A 31 1.79 -4.46 -7.31
CA THR A 31 2.39 -3.12 -7.33
C THR A 31 3.85 -3.17 -7.80
N GLU A 32 4.63 -4.16 -7.38
CA GLU A 32 6.00 -4.38 -7.85
C GLU A 32 6.05 -4.64 -9.37
N GLN A 33 5.14 -5.48 -9.87
CA GLN A 33 5.00 -5.72 -11.31
C GLN A 33 4.64 -4.44 -12.06
N GLN A 34 3.77 -3.61 -11.50
CA GLN A 34 3.38 -2.33 -12.09
C GLN A 34 4.58 -1.36 -12.15
N ILE A 35 5.39 -1.28 -11.10
CA ILE A 35 6.63 -0.49 -11.10
C ILE A 35 7.59 -0.98 -12.18
N GLY A 36 7.78 -2.30 -12.31
CA GLY A 36 8.62 -2.89 -13.35
C GLY A 36 8.16 -2.53 -14.77
N LYS A 37 6.84 -2.52 -15.01
CA LYS A 37 6.25 -2.06 -16.28
C LYS A 37 6.55 -0.59 -16.55
N ILE A 38 6.37 0.28 -15.55
CA ILE A 38 6.65 1.72 -15.67
C ILE A 38 8.14 1.97 -15.95
N GLN A 39 9.04 1.25 -15.27
CA GLN A 39 10.49 1.34 -15.52
C GLN A 39 10.85 0.91 -16.95
N THR A 40 10.22 -0.16 -17.45
CA THR A 40 10.42 -0.62 -18.83
C THR A 40 9.94 0.42 -19.84
N GLN A 41 8.78 1.05 -19.58
CA GLN A 41 8.25 2.15 -20.39
C GLN A 41 9.20 3.36 -20.38
N LEU A 42 9.69 3.78 -19.22
CA LEU A 42 10.67 4.87 -19.08
C LEU A 42 11.96 4.60 -19.86
N THR A 43 12.50 3.38 -19.75
CA THR A 43 13.72 2.98 -20.48
C THR A 43 13.49 2.97 -21.99
N THR A 44 12.37 2.39 -22.44
CA THR A 44 11.99 2.36 -23.86
C THR A 44 11.85 3.78 -24.40
N TYR A 45 11.20 4.65 -23.62
CA TYR A 45 11.00 6.04 -23.96
C TYR A 45 12.32 6.81 -24.12
N ARG A 46 13.25 6.65 -23.17
CA ARG A 46 14.60 7.26 -23.24
C ARG A 46 15.38 6.79 -24.47
N ILE A 47 15.30 5.50 -24.80
CA ILE A 47 15.95 4.92 -25.98
C ILE A 47 15.35 5.51 -27.27
N GLN A 48 14.01 5.58 -27.37
CA GLN A 48 13.32 6.13 -28.54
C GLN A 48 13.68 7.61 -28.77
N GLN A 49 13.71 8.40 -27.70
CA GLN A 49 14.03 9.82 -27.77
C GLN A 49 15.54 10.09 -27.88
N LYS A 50 16.40 9.07 -27.81
CA LYS A 50 17.88 9.19 -27.77
C LYS A 50 18.36 10.16 -26.70
N MET A 51 17.60 10.30 -25.61
CA MET A 51 17.88 11.24 -24.53
C MET A 51 18.42 10.47 -23.33
N LEU A 52 19.67 10.75 -22.95
CA LEU A 52 20.28 10.19 -21.75
C LEU A 52 19.61 10.75 -20.48
N ASP A 53 19.34 12.06 -20.48
CA ASP A 53 18.59 12.76 -19.44
C ASP A 53 17.49 13.65 -20.06
N PRO A 54 16.21 13.23 -20.00
CA PRO A 54 15.08 14.01 -20.51
C PRO A 54 14.94 15.39 -19.86
N LYS A 55 15.31 15.54 -18.57
CA LYS A 55 15.23 16.84 -17.87
C LYS A 55 16.23 17.85 -18.42
N SER A 56 17.38 17.37 -18.88
CA SER A 56 18.45 18.20 -19.46
C SER A 56 18.38 18.30 -20.99
N ALA A 57 17.45 17.59 -21.62
CA ALA A 57 17.34 17.49 -23.07
C ALA A 57 16.99 18.83 -23.76
N ALA A 58 16.34 19.75 -23.03
CA ALA A 58 15.99 21.07 -23.55
C ALA A 58 17.16 22.08 -23.51
N THR A 59 18.16 21.87 -22.65
CA THR A 59 19.22 22.86 -22.39
C THR A 59 20.05 23.15 -23.63
N GLY A 60 20.58 22.11 -24.30
CA GLY A 60 21.40 22.27 -25.51
C GLY A 60 20.66 22.95 -26.66
N PRO A 61 19.45 22.50 -27.04
CA PRO A 61 18.65 23.14 -28.07
C PRO A 61 18.31 24.61 -27.77
N LEU A 62 18.00 24.95 -26.51
CA LEU A 62 17.72 26.33 -26.08
C LEU A 62 18.98 27.21 -26.12
N GLU A 63 20.13 26.68 -25.72
CA GLU A 63 21.41 27.39 -25.80
C GLU A 63 21.79 27.70 -27.26
N LEU A 64 21.64 26.72 -28.15
CA LEU A 64 21.86 26.92 -29.58
C LEU A 64 20.89 27.98 -30.17
N LEU A 65 19.61 27.94 -29.77
CA LEU A 65 18.63 28.95 -30.16
C LEU A 65 19.04 30.35 -29.67
N ALA A 66 19.53 30.46 -28.43
CA ALA A 66 20.01 31.72 -27.87
C ALA A 66 21.23 32.25 -28.65
N GLN A 67 22.20 31.38 -28.96
CA GLN A 67 23.36 31.74 -29.77
C GLN A 67 22.97 32.23 -31.17
N MET A 68 22.08 31.52 -31.87
CA MET A 68 21.59 31.95 -33.20
C MET A 68 20.83 33.28 -33.14
N THR A 69 20.01 33.48 -32.11
CA THR A 69 19.28 34.74 -31.89
C THR A 69 20.22 35.90 -31.63
N ALA A 70 21.30 35.69 -30.86
CA ALA A 70 22.34 36.69 -30.64
C ALA A 70 23.08 37.05 -31.94
N GLN A 71 23.46 36.05 -32.74
CA GLN A 71 24.08 36.28 -34.05
C GLN A 71 23.18 37.06 -35.01
N GLN A 72 21.88 36.75 -35.02
CA GLN A 72 20.90 37.47 -35.83
C GLN A 72 20.78 38.92 -35.38
N THR A 73 20.70 39.16 -34.07
CA THR A 73 20.61 40.50 -33.50
C THR A 73 21.82 41.33 -33.89
N ASN A 74 23.02 40.77 -33.79
CA ASN A 74 24.26 41.42 -34.21
C ASN A 74 24.26 41.72 -35.72
N ALA A 75 23.81 40.79 -36.57
CA ALA A 75 23.72 41.01 -38.01
C ALA A 75 22.70 42.10 -38.37
N ARG A 76 21.57 42.17 -37.67
CA ARG A 76 20.56 43.24 -37.84
C ARG A 76 21.09 44.59 -37.40
N ALA A 77 21.82 44.66 -36.29
CA ALA A 77 22.48 45.89 -35.84
C ALA A 77 23.52 46.38 -36.87
N GLN A 78 24.37 45.48 -37.37
CA GLN A 78 25.33 45.78 -38.43
C GLN A 78 24.65 46.31 -39.70
N LEU A 79 23.55 45.66 -40.13
CA LEU A 79 22.79 46.12 -41.29
C LEU A 79 22.23 47.53 -41.08
N ALA A 80 21.69 47.82 -39.90
CA ALA A 80 21.13 49.13 -39.57
C ALA A 80 22.20 50.23 -39.58
N GLU A 81 23.36 49.99 -38.97
CA GLU A 81 24.49 50.92 -39.00
C GLU A 81 25.00 51.16 -40.42
N LEU A 82 25.18 50.08 -41.19
CA LEU A 82 25.70 50.16 -42.55
C LEU A 82 24.73 50.89 -43.49
N THR A 83 23.42 50.65 -43.34
CA THR A 83 22.39 51.33 -44.14
C THR A 83 22.34 52.83 -43.83
N ARG A 84 22.53 53.21 -42.55
CA ARG A 84 22.54 54.62 -42.13
C ARG A 84 23.80 55.36 -42.60
N ASN A 85 24.97 54.70 -42.52
CA ASN A 85 26.25 55.35 -42.77
C ASN A 85 26.72 55.19 -44.23
N SER A 86 26.29 54.15 -44.94
CA SER A 86 26.75 53.78 -46.29
C SER A 86 25.70 52.99 -47.07
N PRO A 87 24.58 53.62 -47.48
CA PRO A 87 23.43 52.95 -48.08
C PRO A 87 23.71 52.22 -49.41
N ASN A 88 24.79 52.56 -50.10
CA ASN A 88 25.21 51.90 -51.35
C ASN A 88 26.31 50.83 -51.13
N SER A 89 26.51 50.37 -49.90
CA SER A 89 27.54 49.37 -49.60
C SER A 89 27.19 48.01 -50.23
N PRO A 90 28.12 47.37 -50.97
CA PRO A 90 27.90 46.05 -51.57
C PRO A 90 27.78 44.93 -50.53
N GLN A 91 28.03 45.21 -49.23
CA GLN A 91 27.87 44.24 -48.15
C GLN A 91 26.42 44.09 -47.68
N ILE A 92 25.53 45.04 -48.02
CA ILE A 92 24.12 45.03 -47.58
C ILE A 92 23.40 43.73 -47.99
N PRO A 93 23.43 43.29 -49.27
CA PRO A 93 22.74 42.07 -49.69
C PRO A 93 23.28 40.81 -49.00
N LEU A 94 24.60 40.79 -48.71
CA LEU A 94 25.23 39.68 -48.01
C LEU A 94 24.72 39.56 -46.57
N ILE A 95 24.66 40.68 -45.83
CA ILE A 95 24.15 40.69 -44.45
C ILE A 95 22.66 40.33 -44.42
N GLN A 96 21.86 40.83 -45.37
CA GLN A 96 20.44 40.45 -45.50
C GLN A 96 20.27 38.94 -45.73
N THR A 97 21.08 38.35 -46.61
CA THR A 97 21.05 36.89 -46.87
C THR A 97 21.43 36.09 -45.62
N ARG A 98 22.40 36.57 -44.84
CA ARG A 98 22.77 35.97 -43.55
C ARG A 98 21.63 36.03 -42.54
N ILE A 99 20.97 37.19 -42.41
CA ILE A 99 19.80 37.36 -41.53
C ILE A 99 18.69 36.40 -41.94
N ALA A 100 18.36 36.31 -43.23
CA ALA A 100 17.32 35.41 -43.74
C ALA A 100 17.66 33.92 -43.47
N SER A 101 18.93 33.54 -43.57
CA SER A 101 19.39 32.19 -43.24
C SER A 101 19.27 31.90 -41.74
N LEU A 102 19.66 32.85 -40.89
CA LEU A 102 19.50 32.74 -39.43
C LEU A 102 18.01 32.70 -39.03
N ASP A 103 17.14 33.48 -39.67
CA ASP A 103 15.69 33.43 -39.45
C ASP A 103 15.13 32.04 -39.74
N LYS A 104 15.54 31.40 -40.85
CA LYS A 104 15.15 30.01 -41.16
C LYS A 104 15.61 29.03 -40.10
N LEU A 105 16.90 29.07 -39.73
CA LEU A 105 17.48 28.17 -38.73
C LEU A 105 16.84 28.35 -37.34
N ILE A 106 16.55 29.59 -36.94
CA ILE A 106 15.85 29.90 -35.69
C ILE A 106 14.45 29.30 -35.69
N ASN A 107 13.71 29.45 -36.79
CA ASN A 107 12.35 28.90 -36.90
C ASN A 107 12.37 27.37 -36.88
N GLU A 108 13.26 26.72 -37.64
CA GLU A 108 13.43 25.27 -37.62
C GLU A 108 13.77 24.76 -36.21
N GLN A 109 14.66 25.46 -35.50
CA GLN A 109 15.04 25.09 -34.14
C GLN A 109 13.89 25.29 -33.15
N ARG A 110 13.10 26.37 -33.28
CA ARG A 110 11.89 26.57 -32.46
C ARG A 110 10.88 25.45 -32.67
N THR A 111 10.63 25.05 -33.91
CA THR A 111 9.72 23.94 -34.23
C THR A 111 10.21 22.62 -33.64
N LYS A 112 11.53 22.36 -33.58
CA LYS A 112 12.08 21.19 -32.88
C LYS A 112 11.89 21.24 -31.36
N ILE A 113 11.88 22.42 -30.76
CA ILE A 113 11.72 22.58 -29.31
C ILE A 113 10.23 22.52 -28.91
N THR A 114 9.33 23.12 -29.68
CA THR A 114 7.91 23.32 -29.31
C THR A 114 6.88 22.80 -30.31
N GLY A 115 7.26 22.03 -31.32
CA GLY A 115 6.32 21.44 -32.29
C GLY A 115 5.40 20.36 -31.68
N ASP A 116 4.33 20.00 -32.39
CA ASP A 116 3.29 19.13 -31.82
C ASP A 116 3.71 17.66 -31.61
N SER A 117 4.31 17.01 -32.62
CA SER A 117 4.39 15.54 -32.64
C SER A 117 5.73 14.93 -32.24
N ASP A 118 6.82 15.70 -32.27
CA ASP A 118 8.18 15.19 -32.01
C ASP A 118 9.09 16.27 -31.43
N SER A 119 8.54 17.11 -30.56
CA SER A 119 9.29 18.17 -29.93
C SER A 119 9.85 17.78 -28.59
N VAL A 120 10.89 18.49 -28.17
CA VAL A 120 11.47 18.35 -26.83
C VAL A 120 10.41 18.60 -25.76
N ALA A 121 9.46 19.51 -25.98
CA ALA A 121 8.37 19.78 -25.06
C ALA A 121 7.42 18.58 -24.90
N THR A 122 6.90 18.05 -26.01
CA THR A 122 6.06 16.83 -25.99
C THR A 122 6.82 15.68 -25.34
N ALA A 123 8.13 15.60 -25.60
CA ALA A 123 8.93 14.52 -25.06
C ALA A 123 9.11 14.61 -23.53
N LEU A 124 9.31 15.83 -23.03
CA LEU A 124 9.40 16.11 -21.61
C LEU A 124 8.07 15.83 -20.90
N THR A 125 6.93 16.20 -21.50
CA THR A 125 5.60 15.94 -20.93
C THR A 125 5.31 14.45 -20.75
N GLU A 126 5.62 13.62 -21.75
CA GLU A 126 5.45 12.17 -21.61
C GLU A 126 6.39 11.56 -20.58
N TYR A 127 7.63 12.06 -20.50
CA TYR A 127 8.56 11.66 -19.45
C TYR A 127 8.04 12.02 -18.05
N GLU A 128 7.56 13.25 -17.84
CA GLU A 128 6.98 13.70 -16.57
C GLU A 128 5.75 12.86 -16.19
N ARG A 129 4.91 12.52 -17.15
CA ARG A 129 3.75 11.62 -16.93
C ARG A 129 4.19 10.25 -16.42
N LEU A 130 5.26 9.68 -16.97
CA LEU A 130 5.81 8.39 -16.52
C LEU A 130 6.53 8.50 -15.17
N ASP A 131 7.26 9.61 -14.93
CA ASP A 131 7.95 9.88 -13.66
C ASP A 131 6.95 10.03 -12.50
N VAL A 132 5.84 10.74 -12.74
CA VAL A 132 4.73 10.85 -11.78
C VAL A 132 4.07 9.50 -11.52
N GLN A 133 3.84 8.69 -12.55
CA GLN A 133 3.30 7.33 -12.37
C GLN A 133 4.23 6.46 -11.55
N LYS A 134 5.54 6.53 -11.79
CA LYS A 134 6.56 5.83 -11.00
C LYS A 134 6.48 6.27 -9.53
N LEU A 135 6.49 7.57 -9.27
CA LEU A 135 6.42 8.12 -7.90
C LEU A 135 5.15 7.68 -7.18
N LEU A 136 4.00 7.69 -7.87
CA LEU A 136 2.73 7.23 -7.30
C LEU A 136 2.79 5.74 -6.97
N ALA A 137 3.30 4.91 -7.88
CA ALA A 137 3.43 3.47 -7.68
C ALA A 137 4.39 3.13 -6.53
N GLU A 138 5.49 3.86 -6.38
CA GLU A 138 6.41 3.72 -5.23
C GLU A 138 5.73 4.07 -3.90
N LYS A 139 4.89 5.12 -3.87
CA LYS A 139 4.10 5.45 -2.68
C LYS A 139 3.05 4.38 -2.38
N THR A 140 2.39 3.85 -3.39
CA THR A 140 1.44 2.74 -3.25
C THR A 140 2.15 1.51 -2.71
N LEU A 141 3.33 1.17 -3.21
CA LEU A 141 4.12 0.02 -2.72
C LEU A 141 4.47 0.21 -1.25
N ALA A 142 4.95 1.40 -0.86
CA ALA A 142 5.25 1.70 0.53
C ALA A 142 4.01 1.54 1.43
N SER A 143 2.84 2.00 0.98
CA SER A 143 1.57 1.81 1.70
C SER A 143 1.18 0.33 1.79
N ALA A 144 1.28 -0.42 0.70
CA ALA A 144 0.94 -1.84 0.65
C ALA A 144 1.85 -2.67 1.59
N LEU A 145 3.14 -2.35 1.65
CA LEU A 145 4.09 -2.96 2.59
C LEU A 145 3.72 -2.68 4.05
N VAL A 146 3.29 -1.46 4.37
CA VAL A 146 2.81 -1.11 5.72
C VAL A 146 1.54 -1.90 6.06
N SER A 147 0.59 -2.00 5.14
CA SER A 147 -0.64 -2.80 5.34
C SER A 147 -0.33 -4.29 5.53
N LEU A 148 0.58 -4.85 4.74
CA LEU A 148 1.05 -6.23 4.87
C LEU A 148 1.69 -6.48 6.24
N GLU A 149 2.54 -5.56 6.71
CA GLU A 149 3.19 -5.69 8.02
C GLU A 149 2.16 -5.60 9.15
N SER A 150 1.20 -4.67 9.04
CA SER A 150 0.08 -4.57 9.99
C SER A 150 -0.75 -5.87 10.05
N ALA A 151 -1.07 -6.44 8.89
CA ALA A 151 -1.79 -7.71 8.79
C ALA A 151 -1.01 -8.87 9.42
N LYS A 152 0.31 -8.93 9.21
CA LYS A 152 1.20 -9.93 9.83
C LYS A 152 1.24 -9.78 11.35
N LEU A 153 1.37 -8.55 11.85
CA LEU A 153 1.39 -8.26 13.28
C LEU A 153 0.08 -8.60 13.97
N GLU A 154 -1.06 -8.24 13.36
CA GLU A 154 -2.38 -8.61 13.89
C GLU A 154 -2.54 -10.14 13.90
N ALA A 155 -2.04 -10.80 12.85
CA ALA A 155 -2.10 -12.25 12.80
C ALA A 155 -1.28 -12.94 13.90
N GLN A 156 -0.08 -12.41 14.20
CA GLN A 156 0.79 -12.89 15.27
C GLN A 156 0.23 -12.62 16.67
N LYS A 157 -0.31 -11.42 16.92
CA LYS A 157 -0.89 -11.07 18.23
C LYS A 157 -1.99 -12.04 18.65
N GLN A 158 -2.91 -12.35 17.75
CA GLN A 158 -4.04 -13.22 18.07
C GLN A 158 -3.62 -14.68 18.27
N GLN A 159 -2.53 -15.14 17.63
CA GLN A 159 -1.94 -16.45 17.91
C GLN A 159 -1.44 -16.55 19.36
N LEU A 160 -0.77 -15.51 19.86
CA LEU A 160 -0.29 -15.45 21.25
C LEU A 160 -1.45 -15.43 22.27
N TYR A 161 -2.55 -14.74 21.96
CA TYR A 161 -3.75 -14.74 22.81
C TYR A 161 -4.48 -16.09 22.81
N LEU A 162 -4.49 -16.82 21.70
CA LEU A 162 -5.09 -18.17 21.63
C LEU A 162 -4.30 -19.17 22.48
N GLU A 163 -2.97 -19.07 22.49
CA GLU A 163 -2.09 -19.88 23.37
C GLU A 163 -2.27 -19.54 24.86
N THR A 164 -2.58 -18.29 25.19
CA THR A 164 -2.72 -17.83 26.58
C THR A 164 -4.12 -18.09 27.17
N ILE A 165 -5.18 -18.04 26.35
CA ILE A 165 -6.58 -18.25 26.79
C ILE A 165 -7.01 -19.72 26.68
N ALA A 166 -6.22 -20.58 26.03
CA ALA A 166 -6.39 -22.03 26.08
C ALA A 166 -5.81 -22.65 27.38
N GLN A 167 -6.04 -22.06 28.55
CA GLN A 167 -6.21 -22.90 29.73
C GLN A 167 -7.67 -23.34 29.70
N PRO A 168 -7.99 -24.63 29.44
CA PRO A 168 -9.34 -25.09 29.66
C PRO A 168 -9.67 -24.72 31.10
N ASN A 169 -10.70 -23.90 31.29
CA ASN A 169 -11.27 -23.72 32.60
C ASN A 169 -11.77 -25.12 32.97
N LEU A 170 -10.90 -25.87 33.67
CA LEU A 170 -11.24 -27.15 34.26
C LEU A 170 -12.58 -26.92 34.94
N ALA A 171 -13.59 -27.66 34.48
CA ALA A 171 -14.94 -27.56 34.99
C ALA A 171 -14.88 -27.35 36.49
N ASP A 172 -15.41 -26.22 36.94
CA ASP A 172 -15.40 -25.80 38.34
C ASP A 172 -15.72 -27.03 39.18
N TYR A 173 -14.71 -27.52 39.91
CA TYR A 173 -14.80 -28.74 40.71
C TYR A 173 -16.09 -28.61 41.52
N PRO A 174 -16.98 -29.62 41.58
CA PRO A 174 -18.28 -29.43 42.20
C PRO A 174 -18.08 -29.07 43.68
N LEU A 175 -18.23 -27.79 43.99
CA LEU A 175 -17.89 -27.16 45.28
C LEU A 175 -18.85 -27.54 46.40
N TYR A 176 -19.62 -28.61 46.24
CA TYR A 176 -20.58 -29.10 47.20
C TYR A 176 -20.79 -30.63 47.06
N PRO A 177 -20.15 -31.47 47.90
CA PRO A 177 -20.50 -32.88 47.98
C PRO A 177 -21.80 -33.05 48.76
N LYS A 178 -22.93 -32.56 48.21
CA LYS A 178 -24.26 -32.73 48.82
C LYS A 178 -24.65 -34.20 48.96
N ARG A 179 -23.97 -35.12 48.25
CA ARG A 179 -24.23 -36.56 48.32
C ARG A 179 -23.99 -37.12 49.73
N ALA A 180 -22.85 -36.79 50.36
CA ALA A 180 -22.55 -37.27 51.71
C ALA A 180 -23.51 -36.70 52.76
N ILE A 181 -23.83 -35.41 52.66
CA ILE A 181 -24.79 -34.75 53.56
C ILE A 181 -26.19 -35.34 53.34
N SER A 182 -26.64 -35.50 52.09
CA SER A 182 -27.95 -36.09 51.79
C SER A 182 -28.08 -37.54 52.29
N PHE A 183 -27.02 -38.34 52.15
CA PHE A 183 -26.99 -39.70 52.68
C PHE A 183 -27.04 -39.70 54.21
N ALA A 184 -26.27 -38.84 54.86
CA ALA A 184 -26.31 -38.69 56.32
C ALA A 184 -27.70 -38.26 56.82
N THR A 185 -28.36 -37.31 56.15
CA THR A 185 -29.71 -36.87 56.52
C THR A 185 -30.74 -38.01 56.41
N VAL A 186 -30.66 -38.83 55.36
CA VAL A 186 -31.55 -39.99 55.18
C VAL A 186 -31.31 -41.04 56.27
N VAL A 187 -30.05 -41.35 56.58
CA VAL A 187 -29.70 -42.33 57.63
C VAL A 187 -30.18 -41.87 59.00
N VAL A 188 -29.94 -40.60 59.36
CA VAL A 188 -30.40 -40.03 60.65
C VAL A 188 -31.93 -40.02 60.74
N SER A 189 -32.62 -39.65 59.66
CA SER A 189 -34.09 -39.72 59.60
C SER A 189 -34.62 -41.13 59.82
N CYS A 190 -34.00 -42.14 59.19
CA CYS A 190 -34.38 -43.55 59.35
C CYS A 190 -34.15 -44.04 60.79
N LEU A 191 -33.03 -43.67 61.42
CA LEU A 191 -32.73 -44.03 62.81
C LEU A 191 -33.73 -43.41 63.80
N LEU A 192 -34.11 -42.15 63.59
CA LEU A 192 -35.13 -41.50 64.42
C LEU A 192 -36.49 -42.19 64.27
N ALA A 193 -36.91 -42.50 63.04
CA ALA A 193 -38.15 -43.22 62.80
C ALA A 193 -38.14 -44.61 63.45
N TYR A 194 -37.03 -45.33 63.35
CA TYR A 194 -36.86 -46.62 64.01
C TYR A 194 -36.92 -46.51 65.54
N GLY A 195 -36.26 -45.51 66.12
CA GLY A 195 -36.29 -45.26 67.57
C GLY A 195 -37.70 -44.95 68.08
N ILE A 196 -38.48 -44.15 67.34
CA ILE A 196 -39.89 -43.87 67.68
C ILE A 196 -40.72 -45.15 67.60
N ALA A 197 -40.58 -45.94 66.54
CA ALA A 197 -41.31 -47.21 66.40
C ALA A 197 -40.95 -48.20 67.53
N TRP A 198 -39.66 -48.28 67.89
CA TRP A 198 -39.19 -49.13 68.98
C TRP A 198 -39.74 -48.68 70.34
N LEU A 199 -39.77 -47.37 70.62
CA LEU A 199 -40.37 -46.82 71.84
C LEU A 199 -41.88 -47.08 71.92
N LEU A 200 -42.60 -46.97 70.80
CA LEU A 200 -44.03 -47.32 70.76
C LEU A 200 -44.27 -48.81 71.03
N ILE A 201 -43.43 -49.69 70.47
CA ILE A 201 -43.51 -51.13 70.74
C ILE A 201 -43.15 -51.43 72.19
N ALA A 202 -42.12 -50.77 72.75
CA ALA A 202 -41.72 -50.92 74.14
C ALA A 202 -42.82 -50.42 75.10
N SER A 203 -43.44 -49.26 74.82
CA SER A 203 -44.52 -48.73 75.65
C SER A 203 -45.76 -49.62 75.60
N VAL A 204 -46.10 -50.19 74.44
CA VAL A 204 -47.19 -51.17 74.33
C VAL A 204 -46.85 -52.46 75.07
N ARG A 205 -45.60 -52.93 74.99
CA ARG A 205 -45.16 -54.13 75.71
C ARG A 205 -45.16 -53.93 77.22
N GLU A 206 -44.79 -52.75 77.71
CA GLU A 206 -44.78 -52.41 79.14
C GLU A 206 -46.21 -52.27 79.69
N HIS A 207 -47.14 -51.78 78.89
CA HIS A 207 -48.59 -51.77 79.22
C HIS A 207 -49.27 -53.14 79.07
N ALA A 208 -48.67 -54.10 78.36
CA ALA A 208 -49.16 -55.48 78.27
C ALA A 208 -48.62 -56.39 79.41
N SER A 209 -47.69 -55.90 80.23
CA SER A 209 -47.12 -56.61 81.38
C SER A 209 -47.39 -55.94 82.73
N ALA A 210 -48.32 -54.99 82.79
CA ALA A 210 -48.92 -54.47 84.02
C ALA A 210 -50.30 -55.11 84.24
#